data_AF-A0A445EJA2-F1
#
_entry.id   AF-A0A445EJA2-F1
#
_cell.length_a   1.000
_cell.length_b   1.000
_cell.length_c   1.000
_cell.angle_alpha   90.00
_cell.angle_beta   90.00
_cell.angle_gamma   90.00
#
_symmetry.space_group_name_H-M   'P 1'
#
loop_
_entity.id
_entity.type
_entity.pdbx_description
1 polymer ?
#
loop_
_entity_poly.entity_id
_entity_poly.type
_entity_poly.pdbx_seq_one_letter_code
_entity_poly.pdbx_strand_id
1 'polypeptide(L)'
;MLMALIAMTVACFETNNNEINEEPNSRSSKATVTCDKNPKVCDSIRGSGGPNCCNNKCVDLSTDELNCRRCGKKCLHSKMCCEGKCVNPMTNEKHCGKCGNK
;
A
#
# COMPACT_ATOMS: atom_id res chain seq x y z
N MET A 1 -9.38 55.21 1.97
CA MET A 1 -8.34 54.24 2.36
C MET A 1 -8.64 53.67 3.75
N LEU A 2 -9.73 52.91 3.89
CA LEU A 2 -9.79 51.87 4.92
C LEU A 2 -10.76 50.80 4.42
N MET A 3 -10.14 49.83 3.73
CA MET A 3 -10.73 48.63 3.13
C MET A 3 -11.51 47.86 4.20
N ALA A 4 -12.81 47.64 4.00
CA ALA A 4 -13.35 46.44 3.36
C ALA A 4 -13.10 45.13 4.15
N LEU A 5 -14.20 44.60 4.71
CA LEU A 5 -14.57 43.17 4.76
C LEU A 5 -13.64 42.28 5.61
N ILE A 6 -13.95 42.01 6.88
CA ILE A 6 -14.87 40.94 7.31
C ILE A 6 -14.65 39.62 6.53
N ALA A 7 -14.24 38.58 7.27
CA ALA A 7 -14.22 37.16 6.89
C ALA A 7 -12.99 36.62 6.14
N MET A 8 -11.81 36.66 6.77
CA MET A 8 -10.74 35.67 6.53
C MET A 8 -10.85 34.44 7.46
N THR A 9 -12.05 34.12 7.96
CA THR A 9 -12.34 32.81 8.54
C THR A 9 -12.83 31.84 7.47
N VAL A 10 -12.23 31.86 6.28
CA VAL A 10 -12.36 30.72 5.38
C VAL A 10 -11.54 29.59 5.98
N ALA A 11 -12.16 28.94 6.97
CA ALA A 11 -11.95 27.53 7.22
C ALA A 11 -11.96 26.87 5.84
N CYS A 12 -10.85 26.23 5.47
CA CYS A 12 -10.86 25.26 4.40
C CYS A 12 -11.83 24.16 4.83
N PHE A 13 -13.11 24.33 4.48
CA PHE A 13 -14.15 23.34 4.67
C PHE A 13 -13.88 22.22 3.66
N GLU A 14 -13.39 21.12 4.20
CA GLU A 14 -13.61 19.73 3.81
C GLU A 14 -13.70 19.41 2.30
N THR A 15 -12.61 18.88 1.74
CA THR A 15 -12.77 17.70 0.89
C THR A 15 -12.45 16.48 1.73
N ASN A 16 -13.52 15.91 2.25
CA ASN A 16 -13.65 14.54 2.69
C ASN A 16 -12.87 13.64 1.71
N ASN A 17 -11.72 13.11 2.13
CA ASN A 17 -11.05 12.07 1.35
C ASN A 17 -11.89 10.82 1.50
N ASN A 18 -12.77 10.64 0.53
CA ASN A 18 -13.43 9.37 0.24
C ASN A 18 -12.32 8.35 -0.05
N GLU A 19 -11.82 7.71 1.00
CA GLU A 19 -11.19 6.40 0.90
C GLU A 19 -12.29 5.47 0.39
N ILE A 20 -12.35 5.37 -0.94
CA ILE A 20 -13.06 4.32 -1.63
C ILE A 20 -12.35 3.04 -1.20
N ASN A 21 -12.84 2.47 -0.10
CA ASN A 21 -12.63 1.08 0.20
C ASN A 21 -13.30 0.35 -0.95
N GLU A 22 -12.53 0.03 -1.99
CA GLU A 22 -12.91 -1.01 -2.93
C GLU A 22 -13.00 -2.32 -2.15
N GLU A 23 -14.16 -2.56 -1.54
CA GLU A 23 -14.66 -3.91 -1.38
C GLU A 23 -15.06 -4.40 -2.76
N PRO A 24 -14.38 -5.40 -3.35
CA PRO A 24 -14.95 -6.09 -4.48
C PRO A 24 -16.16 -6.89 -3.99
N ASN A 25 -17.33 -6.28 -4.09
CA ASN A 25 -18.61 -6.95 -4.00
C ASN A 25 -18.73 -7.93 -5.19
N SER A 26 -18.44 -9.20 -4.92
CA SER A 26 -18.69 -10.29 -5.86
C SER A 26 -19.62 -11.30 -5.20
N ARG A 27 -20.92 -10.98 -5.17
CA ARG A 27 -21.96 -12.00 -5.13
C ARG A 27 -22.21 -12.50 -6.56
N SER A 28 -21.44 -13.50 -6.96
CA SER A 28 -21.79 -14.41 -8.05
C SER A 28 -21.44 -15.82 -7.62
N SER A 29 -22.40 -16.73 -7.70
CA SER A 29 -22.40 -18.09 -7.12
C SER A 29 -21.40 -19.09 -7.73
N LYS A 30 -20.24 -18.62 -8.22
CA LYS A 30 -19.05 -19.44 -8.48
C LYS A 30 -18.16 -19.26 -7.27
N ALA A 31 -17.79 -20.35 -6.59
CA ALA A 31 -16.89 -20.34 -5.45
C ALA A 31 -15.80 -19.28 -5.64
N THR A 32 -15.86 -18.19 -4.86
CA THR A 32 -14.95 -17.05 -5.00
C THR A 32 -13.54 -17.58 -5.02
N VAL A 33 -12.86 -17.46 -6.16
CA VAL A 33 -11.49 -17.94 -6.33
C VAL A 33 -10.61 -16.97 -5.57
N THR A 34 -10.38 -17.28 -4.30
CA THR A 34 -9.49 -16.50 -3.44
C THR A 34 -8.05 -16.98 -3.62
N CYS A 35 -7.09 -16.09 -3.35
CA CYS A 35 -5.68 -16.43 -3.53
C CYS A 35 -5.21 -17.55 -2.59
N ASP A 36 -5.87 -17.74 -1.43
CA ASP A 36 -5.58 -18.86 -0.51
C ASP A 36 -5.84 -20.22 -1.16
N LYS A 37 -6.82 -20.29 -2.07
CA LYS A 37 -7.18 -21.52 -2.81
C LYS A 37 -6.46 -21.61 -4.15
N ASN A 38 -6.20 -20.47 -4.80
CA ASN A 38 -5.49 -20.42 -6.07
C ASN A 38 -4.57 -19.19 -6.13
N PRO A 39 -3.29 -19.32 -5.73
CA PRO A 39 -2.35 -18.21 -5.66
C PRO A 39 -2.13 -17.49 -7.00
N LYS A 40 -2.28 -18.20 -8.13
CA LYS A 40 -2.13 -17.65 -9.48
C LYS A 40 -3.14 -16.54 -9.81
N VAL A 41 -4.20 -16.41 -9.02
CA VAL A 41 -5.15 -15.31 -9.16
C VAL A 41 -4.46 -13.95 -8.95
N CYS A 42 -3.40 -13.89 -8.12
CA CYS A 42 -2.63 -12.68 -7.89
C CYS A 42 -1.88 -12.22 -9.14
N ASP A 43 -1.43 -13.13 -9.99
CA ASP A 43 -0.80 -12.77 -11.28
C ASP A 43 -1.83 -12.45 -12.37
N SER A 44 -3.06 -12.92 -12.20
CA SER A 44 -4.13 -12.82 -13.21
C SER A 44 -4.96 -11.54 -13.09
N ILE A 45 -4.94 -10.88 -11.92
CA ILE A 45 -5.64 -9.62 -11.67
C ILE A 45 -4.69 -8.46 -11.97
N ARG A 46 -5.06 -7.62 -12.93
CA ARG A 46 -4.32 -6.36 -13.19
C ARG A 46 -4.45 -5.44 -11.98
N GLY A 47 -3.33 -4.91 -11.50
CA GLY A 47 -3.31 -4.05 -10.31
C GLY A 47 -3.46 -4.81 -8.99
N SER A 48 -3.28 -6.14 -9.00
CA SER A 48 -3.10 -6.88 -7.74
C SER A 48 -1.92 -6.28 -6.95
N GLY A 49 -2.02 -6.29 -5.62
CA GLY A 49 -0.97 -5.73 -4.75
C GLY A 49 0.37 -6.47 -4.80
N GLY A 50 0.47 -7.52 -5.62
CA GLY A 50 1.68 -8.30 -5.87
C GLY A 50 1.37 -9.78 -6.11
N PRO A 51 2.39 -10.58 -6.41
CA PRO A 51 2.23 -11.99 -6.79
C PRO A 51 1.98 -12.92 -5.60
N ASN A 52 2.19 -12.47 -4.37
CA ASN A 52 2.12 -13.31 -3.19
C ASN A 52 0.75 -13.21 -2.51
N CYS A 53 0.24 -14.33 -2.01
CA CYS A 53 -1.01 -14.34 -1.25
C CYS A 53 -0.73 -14.31 0.26
N CYS A 54 -1.31 -13.34 0.96
CA CYS A 54 -1.31 -13.23 2.41
C CYS A 54 -2.73 -12.93 2.91
N ASN A 55 -3.32 -13.83 3.69
CA ASN A 55 -4.66 -13.67 4.30
C ASN A 55 -5.75 -13.31 3.26
N ASN A 56 -5.86 -14.07 2.17
CA ASN A 56 -6.74 -13.78 1.03
C ASN A 56 -6.48 -12.46 0.28
N LYS A 57 -5.35 -11.77 0.54
CA LYS A 57 -4.94 -10.57 -0.20
C LYS A 57 -3.67 -10.82 -1.00
N CYS A 58 -3.64 -10.29 -2.22
CA CYS A 58 -2.44 -10.27 -3.04
C CYS A 58 -1.54 -9.11 -2.63
N VAL A 59 -0.30 -9.41 -2.28
CA VAL A 59 0.72 -8.48 -1.79
C VAL A 59 2.07 -8.79 -2.45
N ASP A 60 2.98 -7.82 -2.45
CA ASP A 60 4.35 -8.01 -2.92
C ASP A 60 5.28 -8.09 -1.71
N LEU A 61 5.80 -9.29 -1.41
CA LEU A 61 6.74 -9.49 -0.31
C LEU A 61 8.07 -8.74 -0.51
N SER A 62 8.30 -8.18 -1.70
CA SER A 62 9.52 -7.45 -2.05
C SER A 62 9.47 -5.97 -1.66
N THR A 63 8.27 -5.41 -1.56
CA THR A 63 8.04 -3.96 -1.41
C THR A 63 7.03 -3.62 -0.31
N ASP A 64 6.12 -4.52 0.03
CA ASP A 64 5.13 -4.32 1.09
C ASP A 64 5.81 -4.24 2.48
N GLU A 65 5.64 -3.10 3.16
CA GLU A 65 6.25 -2.83 4.46
C GLU A 65 5.70 -3.72 5.59
N LEU A 66 4.47 -4.20 5.46
CA LEU A 66 3.80 -5.05 6.45
C LEU A 66 4.03 -6.53 6.19
N ASN A 67 4.40 -6.89 4.96
CA ASN A 67 4.60 -8.27 4.51
C ASN A 67 6.02 -8.54 3.99
N CYS A 68 7.00 -7.75 4.41
CA CYS A 68 8.35 -7.83 3.87
C CYS A 68 8.96 -9.23 4.06
N ARG A 69 9.37 -9.85 2.96
CA ARG A 69 9.93 -11.21 2.84
C ARG A 69 8.96 -12.36 3.16
N ARG A 70 7.95 -12.14 4.01
CA ARG A 70 6.89 -13.11 4.34
C ARG A 70 5.68 -12.40 4.92
N CYS A 71 4.51 -13.04 4.81
CA CYS A 71 3.26 -12.50 5.35
C CYS A 71 3.37 -12.08 6.82
N GLY A 72 2.88 -10.89 7.14
CA GLY A 72 2.85 -10.32 8.49
C GLY A 72 4.22 -9.91 9.06
N LYS A 73 5.30 -9.96 8.27
CA LYS A 73 6.63 -9.55 8.73
C LYS A 73 6.91 -8.09 8.41
N LYS A 74 6.76 -7.24 9.43
CA LYS A 74 7.22 -5.85 9.37
C LYS A 74 8.73 -5.73 9.61
N CYS A 75 9.34 -4.77 8.92
CA CYS A 75 10.72 -4.36 9.17
C CYS A 75 10.85 -3.57 10.49
N LEU A 76 11.92 -3.82 11.25
CA LEU A 76 12.18 -3.15 12.54
C LEU A 76 12.99 -1.86 12.34
N HIS A 77 12.95 -0.95 13.34
CA HIS A 77 13.84 0.23 13.45
C HIS A 77 13.83 1.14 12.21
N SER A 78 12.64 1.53 11.75
CA SER A 78 12.45 2.44 10.60
C SER A 78 13.12 1.99 9.30
N LYS A 79 13.39 0.69 9.16
CA LYS A 79 13.82 0.09 7.89
C LYS A 79 12.64 -0.05 6.95
N MET A 80 12.88 0.17 5.67
CA MET A 80 11.88 -0.06 4.63
C MET A 80 12.05 -1.45 4.00
N CYS A 81 10.98 -1.98 3.42
CA CYS A 81 11.08 -3.18 2.58
C CYS A 81 11.58 -2.79 1.19
N CYS A 82 12.68 -3.38 0.76
CA CYS A 82 13.23 -3.17 -0.57
C CYS A 82 13.86 -4.47 -1.06
N GLU A 83 13.46 -4.92 -2.25
CA GLU A 83 13.95 -6.17 -2.86
C GLU A 83 13.84 -7.38 -1.90
N GLY A 84 12.77 -7.42 -1.09
CA GLY A 84 12.50 -8.50 -0.13
C GLY A 84 13.43 -8.47 1.09
N LYS A 85 14.09 -7.35 1.36
CA LYS A 85 14.99 -7.14 2.49
C LYS A 85 14.61 -5.87 3.25
N CYS A 86 14.80 -5.91 4.56
CA CYS A 86 14.70 -4.72 5.39
C CYS A 86 15.98 -3.90 5.27
N VAL A 87 15.90 -2.79 4.56
CA VAL A 87 17.03 -1.88 4.31
C VAL A 87 16.86 -0.60 5.10
N ASN A 88 17.96 -0.04 5.60
CA ASN A 88 17.92 1.26 6.26
C ASN A 88 18.14 2.35 5.19
N PRO A 89 17.12 3.17 4.87
CA PRO A 89 17.26 4.21 3.85
C PRO A 89 18.17 5.37 4.27
N MET A 90 18.67 5.40 5.51
CA MET A 90 19.62 6.42 5.97
C MET A 90 21.07 6.00 5.81
N THR A 91 21.36 4.70 5.80
CA THR A 91 22.73 4.18 5.85
C THR A 91 23.09 3.28 4.68
N ASN A 92 22.10 2.80 3.92
CA ASN A 92 22.35 1.98 2.75
C ASN A 92 22.51 2.89 1.52
N GLU A 93 23.72 2.97 0.99
CA GLU A 93 24.06 3.82 -0.16
C GLU A 93 23.15 3.57 -1.38
N LYS A 94 22.82 2.31 -1.68
CA LYS A 94 22.00 1.89 -2.83
C LYS A 94 20.49 2.10 -2.64
N HIS A 95 20.09 2.44 -1.42
CA HIS A 95 18.68 2.63 -1.07
C HIS A 95 18.50 3.91 -0.23
N CYS A 96 19.43 4.87 -0.39
CA CYS A 96 19.41 6.09 0.39
C CYS A 96 18.18 6.93 0.02
N GLY A 97 17.34 7.28 0.99
CA GLY A 97 16.10 8.05 0.80
C GLY A 97 14.93 7.29 0.14
N LYS A 98 15.20 6.32 -0.76
CA LYS A 98 14.17 5.48 -1.40
C LYS A 98 14.72 4.11 -1.81
N CYS A 99 13.83 3.13 -1.97
CA CYS A 99 14.21 1.81 -2.51
C CYS A 99 14.77 1.95 -3.93
N GLY A 100 15.85 1.22 -4.22
CA GLY A 100 16.50 1.20 -5.52
C GLY A 100 17.12 2.54 -5.97
N ASN A 101 17.53 3.41 -5.04
CA ASN A 101 18.27 4.62 -5.38
C ASN A 101 19.68 4.27 -5.91
N LYS A 102 19.84 4.24 -7.23
CA LYS A 102 21.10 3.92 -7.91
C LYS A 102 22.06 5.10 -7.95
#